data_AF-A0A5J5A486-F1
#
_entry.id   AF-A0A5J5A486-F1
#
_cell.length_a   1.000
_cell.length_b   1.000
_cell.length_c   1.000
_cell.angle_alpha   90.00
_cell.angle_beta   90.00
_cell.angle_gamma   90.00
#
_symmetry.space_group_name_H-M   'P 1'
#
loop_
_entity.id
_entity.type
_entity.pdbx_description
1 polymer ?
#
loop_
_entity_poly.entity_id
_entity_poly.type
_entity_poly.pdbx_seq_one_letter_code
_entity_poly.pdbx_strand_id
1 'polypeptide(L)'
;MDNGSLKDGSVLSSPFSSPNVGALLKIKIISWSQETGLPVSIRIHVADKTFNLHKYPLFLKSGYFKRRLNESNEVELPPNFPGGPETFEMIALFIYGSSTLVDPLRIAALRCAAEFLEMTEEYGSDNLCERFDIYLNQVVLQSWDDTLIVLQKCQTLLPWAEELLIVSRCIESLAFMACMEILDPERRRDQPVVTLEASAGQAWSCCAVKDIMNQDLWIKDLIALPFVFFRRIIRSLRRQGMKENYVSPIVVFYANKWVLSKKTRQFWENSGERNEDDDTKNKVLVTIEGVLDLLPMGE
;
A
#
# COMPACT_ATOMS: atom_id res chain seq x y z
N MET A 1 -49.90 -13.48 38.65
CA MET A 1 -48.54 -13.92 38.34
C MET A 1 -48.57 -14.44 36.92
N ASP A 2 -48.18 -13.60 35.96
CA ASP A 2 -47.24 -13.93 34.89
C ASP A 2 -47.18 -12.76 33.90
N ASN A 3 -46.07 -12.04 33.99
CA ASN A 3 -45.71 -10.91 33.16
C ASN A 3 -44.92 -11.47 31.96
N GLY A 4 -45.51 -11.45 30.76
CA GLY A 4 -44.81 -11.80 29.52
C GLY A 4 -43.84 -10.69 29.12
N SER A 5 -42.57 -10.88 29.43
CA SER A 5 -41.47 -10.00 29.03
C SER A 5 -41.26 -10.02 27.50
N LEU A 6 -41.43 -8.86 26.87
CA LEU A 6 -40.98 -8.59 25.51
C LEU A 6 -39.45 -8.62 25.48
N LYS A 7 -38.88 -9.55 24.71
CA LYS A 7 -37.45 -9.57 24.37
C LYS A 7 -37.18 -8.41 23.41
N ASP A 8 -36.55 -7.36 23.92
CA ASP A 8 -35.84 -6.38 23.10
C ASP A 8 -34.73 -7.10 22.33
N GLY A 9 -34.92 -7.23 21.02
CA GLY A 9 -33.85 -7.60 20.10
C GLY A 9 -32.93 -6.39 19.94
N SER A 10 -31.93 -6.28 20.81
CA SER A 10 -30.84 -5.34 20.61
C SER A 10 -30.04 -5.78 19.37
N VAL A 11 -30.29 -5.11 18.26
CA VAL A 11 -29.41 -5.15 17.09
C VAL A 11 -28.11 -4.50 17.54
N LEU A 12 -27.14 -5.33 17.94
CA LEU A 12 -25.76 -4.94 18.13
C LEU A 12 -25.24 -4.45 16.78
N SER A 13 -25.30 -3.14 16.54
CA SER A 13 -24.59 -2.49 15.46
C SER A 13 -23.10 -2.73 15.66
N SER A 14 -22.46 -3.35 14.67
CA SER A 14 -21.02 -3.58 14.68
C SER A 14 -20.27 -2.25 14.84
N PRO A 15 -19.24 -2.16 15.70
CA PRO A 15 -18.46 -0.93 15.89
C PRO A 15 -17.61 -0.51 14.67
N PHE A 16 -17.72 -1.23 13.54
CA PHE A 16 -16.90 -1.04 12.33
C PHE A 16 -17.72 -0.84 11.05
N SER A 17 -18.94 -0.31 11.12
CA SER A 17 -19.61 0.16 9.91
C SER A 17 -18.86 1.37 9.38
N SER A 18 -17.95 1.13 8.42
CA SER A 18 -17.28 2.20 7.68
C SER A 18 -18.35 3.15 7.12
N PRO A 19 -18.15 4.48 7.20
CA PRO A 19 -19.11 5.42 6.67
C PRO A 19 -19.34 5.11 5.18
N ASN A 20 -20.60 5.02 4.78
CA ASN A 20 -20.96 4.81 3.40
C ASN A 20 -20.63 6.09 2.62
N VAL A 21 -19.42 6.14 2.05
CA VAL A 21 -18.86 7.32 1.34
C VAL A 21 -19.82 7.80 0.26
N GLY A 22 -20.39 6.88 -0.53
CA GLY A 22 -21.38 7.22 -1.55
C GLY A 22 -22.67 7.81 -1.00
N ALA A 23 -23.16 7.36 0.15
CA ALA A 23 -24.31 7.98 0.80
C ALA A 23 -24.00 9.41 1.28
N LEU A 24 -22.83 9.62 1.88
CA LEU A 24 -22.38 10.95 2.30
C LEU A 24 -22.18 11.89 1.12
N LEU A 25 -21.61 11.40 0.01
CA LEU A 25 -21.43 12.18 -1.20
C LEU A 25 -22.77 12.62 -1.79
N LYS A 26 -23.76 11.71 -1.86
CA LYS A 26 -25.12 12.04 -2.30
C LYS A 26 -25.76 13.13 -1.44
N ILE A 27 -25.64 13.03 -0.12
CA ILE A 27 -26.14 14.05 0.82
C ILE A 27 -25.47 15.40 0.54
N LYS A 28 -24.15 15.42 0.37
CA LYS A 28 -23.39 16.64 0.08
C LYS A 28 -23.73 17.27 -1.26
N ILE A 29 -23.96 16.46 -2.30
CA ILE A 29 -24.41 16.95 -3.61
C ILE A 29 -25.79 17.62 -3.47
N ILE A 30 -26.75 16.98 -2.81
CA ILE A 30 -28.10 17.53 -2.62
C ILE A 30 -28.04 18.83 -1.80
N SER A 31 -27.29 18.85 -0.69
CA SER A 31 -27.11 20.04 0.16
C SER A 31 -26.60 21.22 -0.66
N TRP A 32 -25.58 20.99 -1.49
CA TRP A 32 -24.99 22.03 -2.32
C TRP A 32 -25.98 22.59 -3.35
N SER A 33 -26.82 21.74 -3.97
CA SER A 33 -27.86 22.22 -4.89
C SER A 33 -28.91 23.06 -4.17
N GLN A 34 -29.29 22.68 -2.94
CA GLN A 34 -30.26 23.43 -2.14
C GLN A 34 -29.72 24.79 -1.69
N GLU A 35 -28.45 24.86 -1.31
CA GLU A 35 -27.80 26.08 -0.83
C GLU A 35 -27.56 27.10 -1.96
N THR A 36 -27.19 26.63 -3.15
CA THR A 36 -26.80 27.50 -4.28
C THR A 36 -27.91 27.72 -5.30
N GLY A 37 -28.93 26.86 -5.33
CA GLY A 37 -29.96 26.85 -6.37
C GLY A 37 -29.47 26.38 -7.75
N LEU A 38 -28.21 25.94 -7.86
CA LEU A 38 -27.61 25.53 -9.12
C LEU A 38 -27.79 24.02 -9.37
N PRO A 39 -28.09 23.60 -10.62
CA PRO A 39 -28.29 22.20 -10.95
C PRO A 39 -26.95 21.47 -11.13
N VAL A 40 -26.99 20.17 -10.84
CA VAL A 40 -25.95 19.22 -11.25
C VAL A 40 -25.83 19.25 -12.78
N SER A 41 -24.62 19.50 -13.28
CA SER A 41 -24.39 19.86 -14.69
C SER A 41 -23.22 19.14 -15.33
N ILE A 42 -22.40 18.45 -14.52
CA ILE A 42 -21.19 17.75 -14.97
C ILE A 42 -21.37 16.25 -14.80
N ARG A 43 -20.98 15.48 -15.82
CA ARG A 43 -20.88 14.03 -15.78
C ARG A 43 -19.43 13.59 -15.81
N ILE A 44 -19.01 12.80 -14.82
CA ILE A 44 -17.68 12.20 -14.79
C ILE A 44 -17.83 10.69 -14.84
N HIS A 45 -17.19 10.06 -15.81
CA HIS A 45 -17.14 8.60 -15.95
C HIS A 45 -15.82 8.09 -15.42
N VAL A 46 -15.88 7.10 -14.52
CA VAL A 46 -14.71 6.41 -13.97
C VAL A 46 -15.00 4.93 -13.98
N ALA A 47 -14.34 4.21 -14.89
CA ALA A 47 -14.63 2.81 -15.18
C ALA A 47 -16.14 2.59 -15.44
N ASP A 48 -16.82 1.77 -14.63
CA ASP A 48 -18.23 1.42 -14.75
C ASP A 48 -19.18 2.38 -14.01
N LYS A 49 -18.66 3.43 -13.36
CA LYS A 49 -19.48 4.37 -12.57
C LYS A 49 -19.53 5.77 -13.18
N THR A 50 -20.71 6.38 -13.10
CA THR A 50 -20.95 7.77 -13.50
C THR A 50 -21.28 8.62 -12.28
N PHE A 51 -20.59 9.74 -12.15
CA PHE A 51 -20.78 10.73 -11.10
C PHE A 51 -21.38 11.99 -11.70
N ASN A 52 -22.54 12.41 -11.18
CA ASN A 52 -23.20 13.64 -11.59
C ASN A 52 -22.88 14.71 -10.55
N LEU A 53 -22.05 15.68 -10.90
CA LEU A 53 -21.49 16.69 -9.99
C LEU A 53 -21.74 18.14 -10.47
N HIS A 54 -21.41 19.09 -9.60
CA HIS A 54 -21.46 20.52 -9.90
C HIS A 54 -20.11 21.02 -10.44
N LYS A 55 -20.15 21.93 -11.41
CA LYS A 55 -18.95 22.49 -12.04
C LYS A 55 -18.05 23.26 -11.07
N TYR A 56 -18.66 24.09 -10.23
CA TYR A 56 -17.93 25.04 -9.40
C TYR A 56 -17.06 24.37 -8.32
N PRO A 57 -17.55 23.38 -7.53
CA PRO A 57 -16.70 22.65 -6.60
C PRO A 57 -15.47 22.01 -7.25
N LEU A 58 -15.65 21.40 -8.43
CA LEU A 58 -14.55 20.77 -9.17
C LEU A 58 -13.48 21.79 -9.58
N PHE A 59 -13.90 22.96 -10.09
CA PHE A 59 -13.02 24.05 -10.52
C PHE A 59 -12.19 24.62 -9.40
N LEU A 60 -12.78 24.71 -8.21
CA LEU A 60 -12.11 25.28 -7.05
C LEU A 60 -11.02 24.38 -6.50
N LYS A 61 -11.05 23.06 -6.76
CA LYS A 61 -10.17 22.08 -6.10
C LYS A 61 -9.25 21.29 -7.03
N SER A 62 -9.44 21.36 -8.35
CA SER A 62 -8.69 20.55 -9.31
C SER A 62 -8.32 21.33 -10.58
N GLY A 63 -7.02 21.40 -10.87
CA GLY A 63 -6.51 21.97 -12.12
C GLY A 63 -6.93 21.18 -13.35
N TYR A 64 -6.97 19.85 -13.22
CA TYR A 64 -7.42 18.95 -14.28
C TYR A 64 -8.86 19.26 -14.70
N PHE A 65 -9.79 19.30 -13.73
CA PHE A 65 -11.19 19.59 -14.05
C PHE A 65 -11.39 21.03 -14.51
N LYS A 66 -10.68 22.00 -13.94
CA LYS A 66 -10.72 23.40 -14.39
C LYS A 66 -10.37 23.53 -15.88
N ARG A 67 -9.39 22.77 -16.37
CA ARG A 67 -9.07 22.74 -17.81
C ARG A 67 -10.10 21.94 -18.61
N ARG A 68 -10.38 20.69 -18.23
CA ARG A 68 -11.24 19.79 -19.03
C ARG A 68 -12.69 20.24 -19.14
N LEU A 69 -13.28 20.82 -18.09
CA LEU A 69 -14.69 21.25 -18.13
C LEU A 69 -14.91 22.65 -18.73
N ASN A 70 -13.86 23.29 -19.24
CA ASN A 70 -14.04 24.41 -20.16
C ASN A 70 -14.44 23.94 -21.56
N GLU A 71 -14.09 22.70 -21.91
CA GLU A 71 -14.31 22.12 -23.24
C GLU A 71 -15.57 21.27 -23.32
N SER A 72 -15.87 20.50 -22.25
CA SER A 72 -16.99 19.56 -22.21
C SER A 72 -17.60 19.47 -20.82
N ASN A 73 -18.92 19.31 -20.72
CA ASN A 73 -19.60 19.01 -19.45
C ASN A 73 -19.56 17.52 -19.08
N GLU A 74 -18.91 16.70 -19.92
CA GLU A 74 -18.76 15.27 -19.75
C GLU A 74 -17.27 14.90 -19.87
N VAL A 75 -16.74 14.25 -18.83
CA VAL A 75 -15.32 13.88 -18.74
C VAL A 75 -15.21 12.41 -18.41
N GLU A 76 -14.46 11.69 -19.24
CA GLU A 76 -14.09 10.31 -18.99
C GLU A 76 -12.67 10.26 -18.42
N LEU A 77 -12.53 9.68 -17.23
CA LEU A 77 -11.24 9.37 -16.63
C LEU A 77 -10.69 8.08 -17.25
N PRO A 78 -9.36 7.95 -17.36
CA PRO A 78 -8.77 6.78 -18.02
C PRO A 78 -9.12 5.48 -17.26
N PRO A 79 -9.21 4.33 -17.95
CA PRO A 79 -9.56 3.06 -17.33
C PRO A 79 -8.64 2.63 -16.18
N ASN A 80 -7.37 3.08 -16.21
CA ASN A 80 -6.36 2.85 -15.18
C ASN A 80 -6.26 4.00 -14.16
N PHE A 81 -7.33 4.76 -13.95
CA PHE A 81 -7.38 5.81 -12.93
C PHE A 81 -6.97 5.24 -11.55
N PRO A 82 -6.05 5.88 -10.81
CA PRO A 82 -5.49 5.31 -9.59
C PRO A 82 -6.56 5.00 -8.53
N GLY A 83 -6.69 3.73 -8.16
CA GLY A 83 -7.67 3.26 -7.17
C GLY A 83 -9.12 3.20 -7.65
N GLY A 84 -9.38 3.51 -8.93
CA GLY A 84 -10.69 3.32 -9.53
C GLY A 84 -11.78 4.26 -8.99
N PRO A 85 -13.06 3.91 -9.21
CA PRO A 85 -14.17 4.79 -8.88
C PRO A 85 -14.37 4.98 -7.37
N GLU A 86 -13.96 4.02 -6.52
CA GLU A 86 -14.00 4.16 -5.06
C GLU A 86 -13.08 5.28 -4.58
N THR A 87 -11.88 5.39 -5.16
CA THR A 87 -10.96 6.48 -4.85
C THR A 87 -11.49 7.82 -5.34
N PHE A 88 -12.09 7.85 -6.55
CA PHE A 88 -12.73 9.06 -7.04
C PHE A 88 -13.88 9.52 -6.14
N GLU A 89 -14.68 8.59 -5.62
CA GLU A 89 -15.80 8.91 -4.73
C GLU A 89 -15.33 9.62 -3.44
N MET A 90 -14.23 9.17 -2.84
CA MET A 90 -13.63 9.84 -1.67
C MET A 90 -13.08 11.24 -2.01
N ILE A 91 -12.47 11.39 -3.19
CA ILE A 91 -11.99 12.69 -3.67
C ILE A 91 -13.17 13.64 -3.92
N ALA A 92 -14.23 13.17 -4.56
CA ALA A 92 -15.44 13.95 -4.77
C ALA A 92 -16.05 14.38 -3.43
N LEU A 93 -16.07 13.50 -2.42
CA LEU A 93 -16.57 13.84 -1.09
C LEU A 93 -15.76 14.98 -0.44
N PHE A 94 -14.43 15.00 -0.64
CA PHE A 94 -13.56 16.11 -0.23
C PHE A 94 -13.83 17.40 -1.01
N ILE A 95 -14.03 17.31 -2.33
CA ILE A 95 -14.35 18.48 -3.17
C ILE A 95 -15.60 19.20 -2.65
N TYR A 96 -16.55 18.47 -2.07
CA TYR A 96 -17.74 19.01 -1.43
C TYR A 96 -17.55 19.39 0.06
N GLY A 97 -16.30 19.58 0.50
CA GLY A 97 -15.96 20.13 1.81
C GLY A 97 -16.06 19.16 2.98
N SER A 98 -16.05 17.84 2.72
CA SER A 98 -15.94 16.85 3.80
C SER A 98 -14.47 16.56 4.12
N SER A 99 -14.18 16.18 5.36
CA SER A 99 -12.85 15.70 5.71
C SER A 99 -12.55 14.38 5.01
N THR A 100 -11.35 14.25 4.44
CA THR A 100 -10.87 12.96 3.93
C THR A 100 -10.53 12.06 5.10
N LEU A 101 -11.14 10.88 5.16
CA LEU A 101 -10.67 9.79 6.00
C LEU A 101 -9.46 9.17 5.32
N VAL A 102 -8.31 9.25 5.99
CA VAL A 102 -7.03 8.76 5.47
C VAL A 102 -6.62 7.53 6.25
N ASP A 103 -6.25 6.47 5.52
CA ASP A 103 -5.75 5.23 6.09
C ASP A 103 -4.66 4.61 5.18
N PRO A 104 -3.79 3.73 5.73
CA PRO A 104 -2.70 3.11 4.99
C PRO A 104 -3.15 2.25 3.80
N LEU A 105 -4.37 1.70 3.81
CA LEU A 105 -4.86 0.86 2.71
C LEU A 105 -5.22 1.68 1.47
N ARG A 106 -5.49 2.98 1.63
CA ARG A 106 -6.01 3.86 0.56
C ARG A 106 -5.11 5.02 0.20
N ILE A 107 -4.22 5.44 1.10
CA ILE A 107 -3.40 6.65 0.93
C ILE A 107 -2.59 6.66 -0.38
N ALA A 108 -2.00 5.54 -0.79
CA ALA A 108 -1.24 5.49 -2.05
C ALA A 108 -2.13 5.81 -3.25
N ALA A 109 -3.32 5.21 -3.31
CA ALA A 109 -4.27 5.43 -4.39
C ALA A 109 -4.80 6.87 -4.37
N LEU A 110 -5.17 7.37 -3.19
CA LEU A 110 -5.61 8.74 -2.97
C LEU A 110 -4.55 9.77 -3.41
N ARG A 111 -3.27 9.55 -3.06
CA ARG A 111 -2.16 10.42 -3.46
C ARG A 111 -1.91 10.40 -4.97
N CYS A 112 -1.97 9.23 -5.60
CA CYS A 112 -1.83 9.09 -7.06
C CYS A 112 -2.99 9.76 -7.80
N ALA A 113 -4.22 9.57 -7.33
CA ALA A 113 -5.40 10.17 -7.92
C ALA A 113 -5.44 11.70 -7.72
N ALA A 114 -5.01 12.20 -6.56
CA ALA A 114 -4.86 13.62 -6.30
C ALA A 114 -3.84 14.27 -7.23
N GLU A 115 -2.72 13.60 -7.52
CA GLU A 115 -1.76 14.06 -8.53
C GLU A 115 -2.38 14.15 -9.91
N PHE A 116 -3.03 13.07 -10.36
CA PHE A 116 -3.68 13.01 -11.66
C PHE A 116 -4.70 14.13 -11.84
N LEU A 117 -5.46 14.42 -10.79
CA LEU A 117 -6.47 15.48 -10.78
C LEU A 117 -5.89 16.87 -10.48
N GLU A 118 -4.58 16.99 -10.29
CA GLU A 118 -3.87 18.23 -9.99
C GLU A 118 -4.50 18.98 -8.80
N MET A 119 -4.67 18.26 -7.70
CA MET A 119 -5.27 18.77 -6.47
C MET A 119 -4.22 19.39 -5.55
N THR A 120 -3.65 20.50 -6.01
CA THR A 120 -2.57 21.24 -5.33
C THR A 120 -3.09 22.52 -4.66
N GLU A 121 -2.24 23.16 -3.84
CA GLU A 121 -2.56 24.42 -3.17
C GLU A 121 -2.84 25.60 -4.13
N GLU A 122 -2.43 25.49 -5.40
CA GLU A 122 -2.82 26.43 -6.45
C GLU A 122 -4.35 26.48 -6.64
N TYR A 123 -5.01 25.36 -6.38
CA TYR A 123 -6.46 25.18 -6.46
C TYR A 123 -7.06 25.06 -5.06
N GLY A 124 -6.63 25.93 -4.15
CA GLY A 124 -7.26 26.12 -2.84
C GLY A 124 -6.47 25.52 -1.68
N SER A 125 -6.62 26.15 -0.52
CA SER A 125 -5.89 25.79 0.70
C SER A 125 -6.24 24.39 1.22
N ASP A 126 -5.25 23.71 1.82
CA ASP A 126 -5.35 22.38 2.42
C ASP A 126 -5.90 21.35 1.41
N ASN A 127 -5.29 21.32 0.22
CA ASN A 127 -5.61 20.40 -0.85
C ASN A 127 -4.88 19.06 -0.71
N LEU A 128 -5.31 18.09 -1.51
CA LEU A 128 -5.02 16.69 -1.24
C LEU A 128 -3.57 16.28 -1.47
N CYS A 129 -2.86 16.85 -2.45
CA CYS A 129 -1.47 16.42 -2.71
C CYS A 129 -0.56 16.65 -1.49
N GLU A 130 -0.50 17.88 -0.97
CA GLU A 130 0.35 18.21 0.18
C GLU A 130 -0.11 17.48 1.44
N ARG A 131 -1.42 17.47 1.70
CA ARG A 131 -2.02 16.78 2.85
C ARG A 131 -1.66 15.30 2.89
N PHE A 132 -1.73 14.61 1.76
CA PHE A 132 -1.38 13.19 1.68
C PHE A 132 0.12 12.94 1.75
N ASP A 133 0.96 13.84 1.21
CA ASP A 133 2.41 13.76 1.39
C ASP A 133 2.84 13.90 2.85
N ILE A 134 2.17 14.80 3.60
CA ILE A 134 2.37 14.95 5.05
C ILE A 134 2.00 13.66 5.78
N TYR A 135 0.83 13.08 5.51
CA TYR A 135 0.41 11.82 6.15
C TYR A 135 1.37 10.66 5.84
N LEU A 136 1.80 10.54 4.57
CA LEU A 136 2.80 9.54 4.18
C LEU A 136 4.08 9.71 5.01
N ASN A 137 4.60 10.93 5.14
CA ASN A 137 5.85 11.19 5.86
C ASN A 137 5.74 10.99 7.38
N GLN A 138 4.67 11.51 7.98
CA GLN A 138 4.56 11.64 9.44
C GLN A 138 3.88 10.44 10.11
N VAL A 139 3.09 9.67 9.36
CA VAL A 139 2.36 8.52 9.89
C VAL A 139 2.87 7.23 9.26
N VAL A 140 2.71 7.09 7.94
CA VAL A 140 3.01 5.82 7.26
C VAL A 140 4.48 5.45 7.40
N LEU A 141 5.39 6.33 6.99
CA LEU A 141 6.84 6.05 6.97
C LEU A 141 7.48 6.00 8.37
N GLN A 142 6.69 6.20 9.43
CA GLN A 142 7.10 6.06 10.83
C GLN A 142 6.63 4.74 11.45
N SER A 143 5.89 3.91 10.69
CA SER A 143 5.27 2.67 11.13
C SER A 143 5.63 1.54 10.17
N TRP A 144 6.20 0.45 10.70
CA TRP A 144 6.57 -0.72 9.91
C TRP A 144 5.37 -1.30 9.15
N ASP A 145 4.28 -1.56 9.89
CA ASP A 145 3.07 -2.18 9.36
C ASP A 145 2.41 -1.31 8.29
N ASP A 146 2.28 0.00 8.56
CA ASP A 146 1.65 0.92 7.61
C ASP A 146 2.49 1.09 6.34
N THR A 147 3.81 1.18 6.48
CA THR A 147 4.73 1.25 5.34
C THR A 147 4.65 -0.02 4.48
N LEU A 148 4.58 -1.19 5.12
CA LEU A 148 4.46 -2.47 4.43
C LEU A 148 3.13 -2.57 3.68
N ILE A 149 2.02 -2.18 4.31
CA ILE A 149 0.69 -2.13 3.69
C ILE A 149 0.72 -1.22 2.46
N VAL A 150 1.27 -0.01 2.58
CA VAL A 150 1.34 0.96 1.48
C VAL A 150 2.20 0.43 0.34
N LEU A 151 3.37 -0.14 0.63
CA LEU A 151 4.24 -0.75 -0.38
C LEU A 151 3.54 -1.86 -1.15
N GLN A 152 2.79 -2.72 -0.46
CA GLN A 152 2.02 -3.79 -1.10
C GLN A 152 0.91 -3.22 -2.00
N LYS A 153 0.20 -2.18 -1.56
CA LYS A 153 -0.84 -1.52 -2.35
C LYS A 153 -0.30 -0.79 -3.57
N CYS A 154 0.97 -0.35 -3.55
CA CYS A 154 1.58 0.30 -4.71
C CYS A 154 1.69 -0.61 -5.95
N GLN A 155 1.64 -1.94 -5.81
CA GLN A 155 1.72 -2.87 -6.95
C GLN A 155 0.61 -2.62 -7.97
N THR A 156 -0.61 -2.35 -7.49
CA THR A 156 -1.78 -2.10 -8.34
C THR A 156 -1.86 -0.65 -8.82
N LEU A 157 -0.87 0.19 -8.48
CA LEU A 157 -0.83 1.62 -8.75
C LEU A 157 0.36 2.03 -9.63
N LEU A 158 1.13 1.06 -10.14
CA LEU A 158 2.21 1.36 -11.07
C LEU A 158 1.63 1.83 -12.43
N PRO A 159 2.26 2.81 -13.11
CA PRO A 159 3.54 3.46 -12.77
C PRO A 159 3.42 4.64 -11.79
N TRP A 160 2.21 5.14 -11.50
CA TRP A 160 1.97 6.34 -10.69
C TRP A 160 2.71 6.36 -9.35
N ALA A 161 2.63 5.25 -8.60
CA ALA A 161 3.27 5.15 -7.30
C ALA A 161 4.82 5.18 -7.35
N GLU A 162 5.41 4.80 -8.49
CA GLU A 162 6.84 4.88 -8.73
C GLU A 162 7.26 6.31 -9.11
N GLU A 163 6.50 6.95 -10.01
CA GLU A 163 6.73 8.33 -10.45
C GLU A 163 6.62 9.33 -9.29
N LEU A 164 5.69 9.07 -8.37
CA LEU A 164 5.52 9.84 -7.13
C LEU A 164 6.47 9.43 -6.00
N LEU A 165 7.41 8.51 -6.28
CA LEU A 165 8.41 8.01 -5.35
C LEU A 165 7.84 7.37 -4.06
N ILE A 166 6.55 7.01 -4.03
CA ILE A 166 5.91 6.37 -2.88
C ILE A 166 6.59 5.03 -2.61
N VAL A 167 6.79 4.23 -3.66
CA VAL A 167 7.48 2.93 -3.58
C VAL A 167 8.90 3.08 -3.01
N SER A 168 9.67 4.02 -3.57
CA SER A 168 11.05 4.28 -3.13
C SER A 168 11.10 4.73 -1.67
N ARG A 169 10.21 5.64 -1.26
CA ARG A 169 10.12 6.12 0.13
C ARG A 169 9.78 4.98 1.11
N CYS A 170 8.84 4.11 0.75
CA CYS A 170 8.51 2.94 1.57
C CYS A 170 9.69 1.97 1.70
N ILE A 171 10.41 1.70 0.61
CA ILE A 171 11.59 0.82 0.62
C ILE A 171 12.68 1.37 1.52
N GLU A 172 12.98 2.68 1.41
CA GLU A 172 14.00 3.32 2.25
C GLU A 172 13.62 3.33 3.72
N SER A 173 12.35 3.60 4.03
CA SER A 173 11.82 3.60 5.39
C SER A 173 11.84 2.21 6.02
N LEU A 174 11.42 1.16 5.31
CA LEU A 174 11.53 -0.23 5.78
C LEU A 174 12.99 -0.64 6.01
N ALA A 175 13.88 -0.30 5.08
CA ALA A 175 15.30 -0.59 5.24
C ALA A 175 15.89 0.13 6.46
N PHE A 176 15.49 1.38 6.69
CA PHE A 176 15.93 2.17 7.83
C PHE A 176 15.43 1.58 9.16
N MET A 177 14.14 1.26 9.25
CA MET A 177 13.56 0.62 10.44
C MET A 177 14.22 -0.74 10.72
N ALA A 178 14.47 -1.56 9.69
CA ALA A 178 15.19 -2.84 9.83
C ALA A 178 16.63 -2.65 10.34
N CYS A 179 17.35 -1.64 9.86
CA CYS A 179 18.67 -1.29 10.38
C CYS A 179 18.61 -0.85 11.85
N MET A 180 17.59 -0.09 12.24
CA MET A 180 17.40 0.36 13.63
C MET A 180 17.06 -0.80 14.57
N GLU A 181 16.20 -1.72 14.17
CA GLU A 181 15.86 -2.94 14.93
C GLU A 181 17.10 -3.77 15.32
N ILE A 182 18.12 -3.80 14.45
CA ILE A 182 19.37 -4.53 14.71
C ILE A 182 20.36 -3.74 15.58
N LEU A 183 20.26 -2.41 15.54
CA LEU A 183 21.15 -1.50 16.24
C LEU A 183 20.64 -1.12 17.64
N ASP A 184 19.39 -1.45 18.00
CA ASP A 184 18.79 -1.11 19.29
C ASP A 184 19.56 -1.76 20.48
N PRO A 185 20.20 -0.96 21.35
CA PRO A 185 20.93 -1.45 22.51
C PRO A 185 20.04 -2.03 23.62
N GLU A 186 18.77 -1.63 23.73
CA GLU A 186 17.87 -2.07 24.81
C GLU A 186 17.43 -3.53 24.60
N ARG A 187 17.11 -3.92 23.35
CA ARG A 187 16.87 -5.32 22.99
C ARG A 187 18.11 -6.22 23.14
N ARG A 188 19.32 -5.67 23.06
CA ARG A 188 20.57 -6.41 23.35
C ARG A 188 20.75 -6.77 24.83
N ARG A 189 20.00 -6.16 25.75
CA ARG A 189 20.13 -6.40 27.19
C ARG A 189 19.22 -7.53 27.71
N ASP A 190 18.06 -7.73 27.09
CA ASP A 190 17.03 -8.67 27.58
C ASP A 190 16.95 -10.01 26.83
N GLN A 191 17.63 -10.17 25.69
CA GLN A 191 17.81 -11.46 25.04
C GLN A 191 19.30 -11.83 24.93
N PRO A 192 19.68 -13.10 25.16
CA PRO A 192 21.03 -13.54 24.84
C PRO A 192 21.24 -13.32 23.35
N VAL A 193 22.28 -12.53 23.04
CA VAL A 193 22.71 -12.11 21.70
C VAL A 193 23.13 -13.32 20.86
N VAL A 194 22.17 -14.13 20.43
CA VAL A 194 22.40 -15.34 19.64
C VAL A 194 21.30 -15.47 18.61
N THR A 195 21.41 -14.76 17.48
CA THR A 195 20.62 -15.13 16.29
C THR A 195 21.34 -14.85 14.98
N LEU A 196 22.02 -13.71 14.78
CA LEU A 196 22.72 -13.45 13.50
C LEU A 196 24.25 -13.36 13.59
N GLU A 197 24.81 -12.70 14.61
CA GLU A 197 26.28 -12.68 14.79
C GLU A 197 26.85 -14.01 15.32
N ALA A 198 26.14 -14.69 16.22
CA ALA A 198 26.50 -16.03 16.67
C ALA A 198 26.43 -17.10 15.56
N SER A 199 25.73 -16.78 14.46
CA SER A 199 25.54 -17.63 13.29
C SER A 199 26.53 -17.34 12.15
N ALA A 200 27.39 -16.32 12.30
CA ALA A 200 28.38 -15.93 11.30
C ALA A 200 29.57 -16.90 11.18
N GLY A 201 29.64 -17.93 12.03
CA GLY A 201 30.69 -18.95 12.02
C GLY A 201 30.20 -20.41 12.17
N GLN A 202 28.89 -20.66 12.25
CA GLN A 202 28.32 -22.01 12.40
C GLN A 202 27.77 -22.49 11.05
N ALA A 203 28.03 -23.75 10.68
CA ALA A 203 27.41 -24.38 9.51
C ALA A 203 25.87 -24.30 9.62
N TRP A 204 25.23 -23.62 8.66
CA TRP A 204 23.80 -23.33 8.70
C TRP A 204 22.96 -24.62 8.68
N SER A 205 22.20 -24.87 9.75
CA SER A 205 21.24 -25.97 9.84
C SER A 205 19.80 -25.44 9.75
N CYS A 206 18.89 -26.23 9.16
CA CYS A 206 17.48 -25.88 9.01
C CYS A 206 16.76 -25.59 10.36
N CYS A 207 17.31 -26.03 11.50
CA CYS A 207 16.76 -25.79 12.82
C CYS A 207 17.09 -24.38 13.33
N ALA A 208 18.34 -23.93 13.19
CA ALA A 208 18.75 -22.56 13.56
C ALA A 208 17.97 -21.50 12.76
N VAL A 209 17.65 -21.80 11.51
CA VAL A 209 16.79 -20.96 10.64
C VAL A 209 15.39 -20.77 11.20
N LYS A 210 14.78 -21.82 11.76
CA LYS A 210 13.43 -21.72 12.32
C LYS A 210 13.39 -20.88 13.60
N ASP A 211 14.42 -20.97 14.43
CA ASP A 211 14.49 -20.23 15.69
C ASP A 211 14.69 -18.73 15.45
N ILE A 212 15.54 -18.33 14.49
CA ILE A 212 15.72 -16.93 14.07
C ILE A 212 14.42 -16.36 13.46
N MET A 213 13.80 -17.10 12.53
CA MET A 213 12.54 -16.68 11.91
C MET A 213 11.38 -16.58 12.91
N ASN A 214 11.41 -17.34 14.00
CA ASN A 214 10.38 -17.30 15.02
C ASN A 214 10.49 -16.07 15.94
N GLN A 215 11.66 -15.45 16.01
CA GLN A 215 11.90 -14.28 16.85
C GLN A 215 11.69 -12.95 16.09
N ASP A 216 12.03 -12.89 14.79
CA ASP A 216 12.01 -11.64 14.01
C ASP A 216 10.83 -11.58 13.01
N LEU A 217 9.72 -10.97 13.44
CA LEU A 217 8.51 -10.80 12.60
C LEU A 217 8.79 -10.00 11.32
N TRP A 218 9.65 -8.97 11.39
CA TRP A 218 9.99 -8.12 10.25
C TRP A 218 10.70 -8.88 9.12
N ILE A 219 11.51 -9.90 9.41
CA ILE A 219 12.14 -10.74 8.38
C ILE A 219 11.07 -11.53 7.60
N LYS A 220 10.04 -12.04 8.29
CA LYS A 220 8.93 -12.78 7.65
C LYS A 220 8.16 -11.90 6.66
N ASP A 221 7.98 -10.64 7.01
CA ASP A 221 7.34 -9.65 6.14
C ASP A 221 8.19 -9.36 4.91
N LEU A 222 9.48 -9.10 5.08
CA LEU A 222 10.38 -8.84 3.96
C LEU A 222 10.41 -9.99 2.97
N ILE A 223 10.50 -11.24 3.45
CA ILE A 223 10.52 -12.40 2.56
C ILE A 223 9.16 -12.75 1.97
N ALA A 224 8.08 -12.13 2.43
CA ALA A 224 6.75 -12.24 1.82
C ALA A 224 6.56 -11.28 0.64
N LEU A 225 7.42 -10.28 0.49
CA LEU A 225 7.31 -9.30 -0.59
C LEU A 225 7.64 -9.92 -1.97
N PRO A 226 7.02 -9.42 -3.05
CA PRO A 226 7.42 -9.75 -4.40
C PRO A 226 8.90 -9.42 -4.63
N PHE A 227 9.54 -10.22 -5.49
CA PHE A 227 10.98 -10.14 -5.70
C PHE A 227 11.46 -8.74 -6.12
N VAL A 228 10.65 -8.02 -6.92
CA VAL A 228 10.96 -6.65 -7.37
C VAL A 228 11.16 -5.67 -6.21
N PHE A 229 10.36 -5.79 -5.14
CA PHE A 229 10.51 -4.95 -3.94
C PHE A 229 11.57 -5.51 -3.01
N PHE A 230 11.58 -6.83 -2.79
CA PHE A 230 12.58 -7.49 -1.97
C PHE A 230 14.01 -7.13 -2.41
N ARG A 231 14.30 -7.25 -3.71
CA ARG A 231 15.61 -6.90 -4.29
C ARG A 231 16.00 -5.45 -4.00
N ARG A 232 15.04 -4.53 -4.08
CA ARG A 232 15.29 -3.10 -3.81
C ARG A 232 15.52 -2.84 -2.32
N ILE A 233 14.80 -3.54 -1.43
CA ILE A 233 15.04 -3.48 0.02
C ILE A 233 16.43 -4.00 0.35
N ILE A 234 16.87 -5.15 -0.18
CA ILE A 234 18.22 -5.67 0.06
C ILE A 234 19.29 -4.67 -0.38
N ARG A 235 19.13 -4.03 -1.55
CA ARG A 235 20.04 -2.97 -2.00
C ARG A 235 20.02 -1.75 -1.07
N SER A 236 18.84 -1.38 -0.56
CA SER A 236 18.69 -0.27 0.37
C SER A 236 19.35 -0.57 1.72
N LEU A 237 19.15 -1.76 2.30
CA LEU A 237 19.81 -2.22 3.52
C LEU A 237 21.35 -2.10 3.42
N ARG A 238 21.92 -2.59 2.32
CA ARG A 238 23.37 -2.46 2.04
C ARG A 238 23.81 -1.00 1.97
N ARG A 239 23.07 -0.16 1.24
CA ARG A 239 23.35 1.27 1.11
C ARG A 239 23.31 2.00 2.45
N GLN A 240 22.46 1.56 3.36
CA GLN A 240 22.35 2.11 4.71
C GLN A 240 23.39 1.51 5.70
N GLY A 241 24.32 0.69 5.21
CA GLY A 241 25.46 0.19 5.98
C GLY A 241 25.21 -1.13 6.71
N MET A 242 24.12 -1.84 6.41
CA MET A 242 23.86 -3.15 6.99
C MET A 242 24.92 -4.16 6.53
N LYS A 243 25.62 -4.77 7.50
CA LYS A 243 26.71 -5.71 7.22
C LYS A 243 26.19 -7.00 6.56
N GLU A 244 27.01 -7.61 5.70
CA GLU A 244 26.64 -8.82 4.95
C GLU A 244 26.32 -10.03 5.84
N ASN A 245 26.90 -10.13 7.04
CA ASN A 245 26.53 -11.19 7.98
C ASN A 245 25.05 -11.13 8.39
N TYR A 246 24.38 -9.98 8.25
CA TYR A 246 22.94 -9.87 8.44
C TYR A 246 22.15 -9.94 7.13
N VAL A 247 22.65 -9.34 6.06
CA VAL A 247 21.95 -9.29 4.76
C VAL A 247 21.91 -10.66 4.08
N SER A 248 23.03 -11.39 4.06
CA SER A 248 23.15 -12.68 3.39
C SER A 248 22.12 -13.72 3.90
N PRO A 249 21.91 -13.88 5.23
CA PRO A 249 20.84 -14.75 5.75
C PRO A 249 19.43 -14.37 5.25
N ILE A 250 19.10 -13.09 5.16
CA ILE A 250 17.78 -12.64 4.67
C ILE A 250 17.57 -13.04 3.22
N VAL A 251 18.59 -12.89 2.37
CA VAL A 251 18.58 -13.34 0.96
C VAL A 251 18.38 -14.87 0.89
N VAL A 252 19.08 -15.62 1.74
CA VAL A 252 18.95 -17.09 1.81
C VAL A 252 17.57 -17.51 2.32
N PHE A 253 16.98 -16.80 3.27
CA PHE A 253 15.60 -17.05 3.71
C PHE A 253 14.58 -16.81 2.60
N TYR A 254 14.77 -15.76 1.80
CA TYR A 254 13.96 -15.51 0.62
C TYR A 254 14.08 -16.67 -0.37
N ALA A 255 15.31 -17.08 -0.68
CA ALA A 255 15.59 -18.21 -1.55
C ALA A 255 14.91 -19.49 -1.04
N ASN A 256 15.06 -19.81 0.25
CA ASN A 256 14.47 -21.00 0.84
C ASN A 256 12.94 -21.01 0.75
N LYS A 257 12.29 -19.85 0.98
CA LYS A 257 10.83 -19.72 0.92
C LYS A 257 10.28 -19.91 -0.49
N TRP A 258 10.94 -19.32 -1.49
CA TRP A 258 10.42 -19.28 -2.86
C TRP A 258 10.98 -20.38 -3.77
N VAL A 259 12.19 -20.89 -3.48
CA VAL A 259 12.91 -21.87 -4.31
C VAL A 259 12.90 -23.28 -3.70
N LEU A 260 12.98 -23.42 -2.37
CA LEU A 260 13.18 -24.73 -1.71
C LEU A 260 11.97 -25.29 -0.95
N SER A 261 10.92 -24.51 -0.74
CA SER A 261 9.72 -24.98 -0.04
C SER A 261 8.91 -25.95 -0.92
N LYS A 262 8.77 -27.22 -0.46
CA LYS A 262 7.95 -28.25 -1.12
C LYS A 262 6.48 -27.83 -1.28
N LYS A 263 5.98 -26.94 -0.42
CA LYS A 263 4.60 -26.42 -0.47
C LYS A 263 4.41 -25.41 -1.61
N THR A 264 5.47 -24.68 -1.97
CA THR A 264 5.51 -23.81 -3.16
C THR A 264 5.54 -24.66 -4.42
N ARG A 265 6.35 -25.73 -4.46
CA ARG A 265 6.29 -26.74 -5.54
C ARG A 265 4.92 -27.41 -5.68
N GLN A 266 4.28 -27.85 -4.59
CA GLN A 266 2.94 -28.45 -4.62
C GLN A 266 1.83 -27.46 -5.00
N PHE A 267 1.91 -26.19 -4.59
CA PHE A 267 0.99 -25.15 -5.07
C PHE A 267 1.09 -24.99 -6.60
N TRP A 268 2.30 -25.15 -7.15
CA TRP A 268 2.59 -24.99 -8.58
C TRP A 268 2.32 -26.26 -9.39
N GLU A 269 2.46 -27.44 -8.77
CA GLU A 269 2.06 -28.72 -9.34
C GLU A 269 0.53 -28.86 -9.36
N ASN A 270 -0.18 -28.37 -8.33
CA ASN A 270 -1.65 -28.43 -8.25
C ASN A 270 -2.38 -27.34 -9.06
N SER A 271 -1.73 -26.22 -9.40
CA SER A 271 -2.26 -25.27 -10.38
C SER A 271 -2.11 -25.78 -11.83
N GLY A 272 -1.28 -26.80 -12.05
CA GLY A 272 -0.89 -27.33 -13.36
C GLY A 272 -1.90 -28.24 -14.06
N GLU A 273 -3.06 -28.55 -13.48
CA GLU A 273 -4.07 -29.39 -14.18
C GLU A 273 -5.03 -28.60 -15.08
N ARG A 274 -4.83 -27.29 -15.26
CA ARG A 274 -5.50 -26.53 -16.33
C ARG A 274 -4.54 -25.55 -16.99
N ASN A 275 -3.81 -26.02 -18.01
CA ASN A 275 -3.12 -25.22 -19.02
C ASN A 275 -2.60 -23.83 -18.55
N GLU A 276 -1.52 -23.80 -17.78
CA GLU A 276 -0.71 -22.60 -17.51
C GLU A 276 0.77 -23.01 -17.46
N ASP A 277 1.77 -22.24 -17.86
CA ASP A 277 1.96 -21.16 -18.83
C ASP A 277 3.49 -20.99 -18.88
N ASP A 278 4.11 -20.76 -20.05
CA ASP A 278 5.58 -20.58 -20.15
C ASP A 278 6.07 -19.39 -19.29
N ASP A 279 5.18 -18.43 -19.06
CA ASP A 279 5.37 -17.23 -18.23
C ASP A 279 5.67 -17.54 -16.75
N THR A 280 5.05 -18.57 -16.16
CA THR A 280 5.27 -18.89 -14.74
C THR A 280 6.66 -19.47 -14.52
N LYS A 281 7.15 -20.35 -15.42
CA LYS A 281 8.51 -20.90 -15.33
C LYS A 281 9.56 -19.81 -15.54
N ASN A 282 9.30 -18.89 -16.47
CA ASN A 282 10.21 -17.79 -16.77
C ASN A 282 10.35 -16.82 -15.57
N LYS A 283 9.23 -16.45 -14.92
CA LYS A 283 9.26 -15.63 -13.69
C LYS A 283 10.07 -16.23 -12.56
N VAL A 284 10.09 -17.56 -12.45
CA VAL A 284 10.80 -18.30 -11.42
C VAL A 284 12.28 -18.31 -11.69
N LEU A 285 12.68 -18.57 -12.94
CA LEU A 285 14.07 -18.48 -13.37
C LEU A 285 14.62 -17.07 -13.13
N VAL A 286 13.90 -16.04 -13.54
CA VAL A 286 14.27 -14.63 -13.30
C VAL A 286 14.39 -14.31 -11.80
N THR A 287 13.53 -14.91 -10.96
CA THR A 287 13.62 -14.75 -9.50
C THR A 287 14.83 -15.46 -8.93
N ILE A 288 15.14 -16.68 -9.38
CA ILE A 288 16.31 -17.45 -8.94
C ILE A 288 17.59 -16.74 -9.36
N GLU A 289 17.73 -16.36 -10.62
CA GLU A 289 18.88 -15.61 -11.15
C GLU A 289 19.05 -14.29 -10.37
N GLY A 290 17.96 -13.53 -10.19
CA GLY A 290 18.03 -12.30 -9.43
C GLY A 290 18.38 -12.49 -7.95
N VAL A 291 18.02 -13.62 -7.33
CA VAL A 291 18.43 -13.97 -5.96
C VAL A 291 19.92 -14.32 -5.92
N LEU A 292 20.44 -15.00 -6.93
CA LEU A 292 21.88 -15.27 -7.06
C LEU A 292 22.67 -13.97 -7.20
N ASP A 293 22.16 -12.99 -7.97
CA ASP A 293 22.75 -11.65 -8.08
C ASP A 293 22.77 -10.86 -6.77
N LEU A 294 21.95 -11.26 -5.79
CA LEU A 294 21.91 -10.62 -4.48
C LEU A 294 22.90 -11.24 -3.49
N LEU A 295 23.50 -12.40 -3.75
CA LEU A 295 24.51 -12.99 -2.89
C LEU A 295 25.87 -12.30 -3.12
N PRO A 296 26.69 -12.11 -2.08
CA PRO A 296 28.04 -11.60 -2.27
C PRO A 296 28.82 -12.55 -3.18
N MET A 297 29.42 -12.02 -4.25
CA MET A 297 30.44 -12.74 -4.99
C MET A 297 31.61 -12.94 -4.03
N GLY A 298 31.93 -14.19 -3.71
CA GLY A 298 33.05 -14.48 -2.81
C GLY A 298 34.34 -13.85 -3.36
N GLU A 299 35.01 -13.06 -2.53
CA GLU A 299 36.42 -12.71 -2.70
C GLU A 299 37.31 -13.90 -2.32
#